data_AF-A0A818NM07-F1
#
_entry.id   AF-A0A818NM07-F1
#
_cell.length_a   1.000
_cell.length_b   1.000
_cell.length_c   1.000
_cell.angle_alpha   90.00
_cell.angle_beta   90.00
_cell.angle_gamma   90.00
#
_symmetry.space_group_name_H-M   'P 1'
#
loop_
_entity.id
_entity.type
_entity.pdbx_description
1 polymer ?
#
loop_
_entity_poly.entity_id
_entity_poly.type
_entity_poly.pdbx_seq_one_letter_code
_entity_poly.pdbx_strand_id
1 'polypeptide(L)'
;MDFFFPNVLWTPQSCLLIIYGQTMVNCLVTYSMCVVSLNRLLTIIYGQTSLFRTKRGIALCIGVQWLTAITIPLPTFASNIEHCLLTGLMLDYQIYTLIIIVVLPTFFIIIINAIFFVRTIQLSRIVQPMGADFSTAVKRRRDTYLLKYMFIMFSIFVSGWAPIYIIAVINWTGSAIPHTIQRIVTILPILSLLGDMVNLFFYNQKLRKYLFSKI
;
A
#
# COMPACT_ATOMS: atom_id res chain seq x y z
N MET A 1 -28.62 -1.01 22.18
CA MET A 1 -27.39 -1.76 22.54
C MET A 1 -26.28 -0.74 22.59
N ASP A 2 -26.11 -0.18 23.79
CA ASP A 2 -25.17 0.90 24.04
C ASP A 2 -23.77 0.30 24.12
N PHE A 3 -22.99 0.51 23.05
CA PHE A 3 -21.58 0.15 23.05
C PHE A 3 -20.84 1.10 23.99
N PHE A 4 -20.24 0.50 25.02
CA PHE A 4 -19.35 1.07 26.02
C PHE A 4 -18.08 1.68 25.39
N PHE A 5 -18.20 2.79 24.68
CA PHE A 5 -17.05 3.65 24.35
C PHE A 5 -17.13 4.90 25.22
N PRO A 6 -16.08 5.26 25.98
CA PRO A 6 -16.11 6.45 26.81
C PRO A 6 -16.39 7.68 25.94
N ASN A 7 -17.35 8.52 26.36
CA ASN A 7 -17.76 9.77 25.68
C ASN A 7 -16.58 10.71 25.35
N VAL A 8 -15.43 10.52 26.01
CA VAL A 8 -14.16 11.22 25.74
C VAL A 8 -13.61 10.94 24.33
N LEU A 9 -13.93 9.79 23.72
CA LEU A 9 -13.50 9.44 22.35
C LEU A 9 -14.36 10.09 21.25
N TRP A 10 -15.45 10.77 21.60
CA TRP A 10 -16.42 11.34 20.66
C TRP A 10 -16.38 12.88 20.62
N THR A 11 -15.25 13.49 21.01
CA THR A 11 -15.03 14.91 20.74
C THR A 11 -14.64 15.11 19.26
N PRO A 12 -14.95 16.27 18.65
CA PRO A 12 -14.50 16.58 17.30
C PRO A 12 -12.97 16.45 17.14
N GLN A 13 -12.19 16.79 18.17
CA GLN A 13 -10.73 16.64 18.15
C GLN A 13 -10.29 15.18 18.15
N SER A 14 -10.92 14.33 18.98
CA SER A 14 -10.63 12.89 19.00
C SER A 14 -10.95 12.24 17.65
N CYS A 15 -12.02 12.66 17.00
CA CYS A 15 -12.41 12.13 15.70
C CYS A 15 -11.46 12.56 14.57
N LEU A 16 -11.02 13.81 14.58
CA LEU A 16 -9.96 14.29 13.68
C LEU A 16 -8.67 13.46 13.85
N LEU A 17 -8.28 13.16 15.08
CA LEU A 17 -7.09 12.37 15.37
C LEU A 17 -7.21 10.91 14.88
N ILE A 18 -8.40 10.30 15.05
CA ILE A 18 -8.67 8.94 14.55
C ILE A 18 -8.61 8.91 13.03
N ILE A 19 -9.26 9.86 12.35
CA ILE A 19 -9.25 9.97 10.89
C ILE A 19 -7.84 10.23 10.36
N TYR A 20 -7.10 11.11 11.04
CA TYR A 20 -5.69 11.37 10.74
C TYR A 20 -4.87 10.08 10.85
N GLY A 21 -4.98 9.36 11.96
CA GLY A 21 -4.25 8.11 12.20
C GLY A 21 -4.59 7.02 11.18
N GLN A 22 -5.88 6.86 10.86
CA GLN A 22 -6.33 5.92 9.83
C GLN A 22 -5.75 6.28 8.46
N THR A 23 -5.81 7.55 8.08
CA THR A 23 -5.28 8.04 6.79
C THR A 23 -3.75 7.86 6.74
N MET A 24 -3.04 8.17 7.82
CA MET A 24 -1.59 7.96 7.96
C MET A 24 -1.22 6.49 7.78
N VAL A 25 -1.92 5.56 8.45
CA VAL A 25 -1.66 4.12 8.32
C VAL A 25 -1.91 3.65 6.87
N ASN A 26 -2.96 4.14 6.23
CA ASN A 26 -3.23 3.81 4.83
C ASN A 26 -2.13 4.32 3.90
N CYS A 27 -1.66 5.55 4.10
CA CYS A 27 -0.49 6.07 3.39
C CYS A 27 0.74 5.18 3.63
N LEU A 28 1.02 4.78 4.88
CA LEU A 28 2.16 3.90 5.17
C LEU A 28 2.08 2.60 4.38
N VAL A 29 0.94 1.90 4.39
CA VAL A 29 0.81 0.63 3.69
C VAL A 29 0.96 0.83 2.18
N THR A 30 0.24 1.79 1.60
CA THR A 30 0.29 2.03 0.16
C THR A 30 1.69 2.43 -0.32
N TYR A 31 2.29 3.44 0.32
CA TYR A 31 3.61 3.93 -0.10
C TYR A 31 4.74 2.95 0.21
N SER A 32 4.56 2.03 1.17
CA SER A 32 5.53 0.94 1.37
C SER A 32 5.68 0.09 0.11
N MET A 33 4.57 -0.23 -0.57
CA MET A 33 4.59 -1.01 -1.81
C MET A 33 5.27 -0.23 -2.94
N CYS A 34 5.00 1.08 -3.04
CA CYS A 34 5.67 1.96 -3.99
C CYS A 34 7.19 2.01 -3.76
N VAL A 35 7.61 2.21 -2.51
CA VAL A 35 9.01 2.32 -2.12
C VAL A 35 9.77 1.02 -2.37
N VAL A 36 9.20 -0.13 -2.00
CA VAL A 36 9.84 -1.44 -2.27
C VAL A 36 9.94 -1.68 -3.78
N SER A 37 8.91 -1.32 -4.56
CA SER A 37 8.91 -1.47 -6.01
C SER A 37 9.97 -0.58 -6.66
N LEU A 38 10.08 0.67 -6.21
CA LEU A 38 11.08 1.64 -6.68
C LEU A 38 12.49 1.21 -6.31
N ASN A 39 12.74 0.87 -5.05
CA ASN A 39 14.06 0.43 -4.58
C ASN A 39 14.55 -0.77 -5.40
N ARG A 40 13.64 -1.68 -5.72
CA ARG A 40 13.94 -2.83 -6.55
C ARG A 40 14.23 -2.47 -8.00
N LEU A 41 13.44 -1.57 -8.60
CA LEU A 41 13.71 -1.06 -9.94
C LEU A 41 15.10 -0.41 -10.01
N LEU A 42 15.43 0.44 -9.03
CA LEU A 42 16.73 1.11 -8.92
C LEU A 42 17.87 0.13 -8.74
N THR A 43 17.68 -0.92 -7.93
CA THR A 43 18.69 -2.00 -7.75
C THR A 43 19.02 -2.72 -9.05
N ILE A 44 18.08 -2.76 -10.00
CA ILE A 44 18.22 -3.50 -11.26
C ILE A 44 18.76 -2.59 -12.37
N ILE A 45 18.30 -1.34 -12.43
CA ILE A 45 18.84 -0.33 -13.36
C ILE A 45 20.27 0.04 -12.98
N TYR A 46 20.51 0.36 -11.70
CA TYR A 46 21.78 0.87 -11.21
C TYR A 46 22.57 -0.22 -10.46
N GLY A 47 22.59 -1.45 -10.99
CA GLY A 47 23.17 -2.62 -10.33
C GLY A 47 24.64 -2.49 -9.89
N GLN A 48 25.37 -1.48 -10.37
CA GLN A 48 26.74 -1.14 -9.97
C GLN A 48 26.83 -0.14 -8.80
N THR A 49 25.78 0.63 -8.51
CA THR A 49 25.78 1.60 -7.41
C THR A 49 25.49 0.91 -6.08
N SER A 50 26.36 1.10 -5.09
CA SER A 50 26.26 0.44 -3.78
C SER A 50 25.12 0.98 -2.92
N LEU A 51 24.70 2.24 -3.15
CA LEU A 51 23.70 2.95 -2.32
C LEU A 51 22.40 2.17 -2.16
N PHE A 52 21.78 1.71 -3.26
CA PHE A 52 20.48 1.02 -3.25
C PHE A 52 20.55 -0.45 -2.79
N ARG A 53 21.76 -1.00 -2.66
CA ARG A 53 21.98 -2.35 -2.11
C ARG A 53 22.30 -2.35 -0.61
N THR A 54 22.54 -1.17 -0.02
CA THR A 54 22.91 -1.07 1.39
C THR A 54 21.68 -0.99 2.29
N LYS A 55 21.82 -1.47 3.53
CA LYS A 55 20.81 -1.28 4.60
C LYS A 55 20.47 0.20 4.82
N ARG A 56 21.45 1.10 4.59
CA ARG A 56 21.29 2.55 4.71
C ARG A 56 20.33 3.11 3.67
N GLY A 57 20.42 2.67 2.41
CA GLY A 57 19.48 3.07 1.35
C GLY A 57 18.04 2.69 1.66
N ILE A 58 17.82 1.45 2.14
CA ILE A 58 16.48 1.01 2.57
C ILE A 58 15.98 1.82 3.76
N ALA A 59 16.84 2.12 4.75
CA ALA A 59 16.46 2.94 5.89
C ALA A 59 16.06 4.38 5.49
N LEU A 60 16.77 4.98 4.53
CA LEU A 60 16.42 6.30 3.98
C LEU A 60 15.05 6.26 3.27
N CYS A 61 14.82 5.23 2.45
CA CYS A 61 13.55 5.02 1.78
C CYS A 61 12.38 4.89 2.77
N ILE A 62 12.57 4.13 3.86
CA ILE A 62 11.58 4.01 4.94
C ILE A 62 11.38 5.38 5.62
N GLY A 63 12.46 6.10 5.94
CA GLY A 63 12.37 7.42 6.56
C GLY A 63 11.56 8.41 5.72
N VAL A 64 11.82 8.47 4.41
CA VAL A 64 11.05 9.30 3.47
C VAL A 64 9.58 8.88 3.43
N GLN A 65 9.30 7.59 3.41
CA GLN A 65 7.94 7.06 3.44
C GLN A 65 7.17 7.50 4.70
N TRP A 66 7.80 7.42 5.87
CA TRP A 66 7.20 7.87 7.12
C TRP A 66 6.91 9.37 7.10
N LEU A 67 7.86 10.17 6.63
CA LEU A 67 7.65 11.62 6.48
C LEU A 67 6.46 11.90 5.56
N THR A 68 6.37 11.23 4.40
CA THR A 68 5.22 11.40 3.50
C THR A 68 3.90 10.97 4.14
N ALA A 69 3.88 9.90 4.91
CA ALA A 69 2.66 9.42 5.56
C ALA A 69 2.19 10.32 6.70
N ILE A 70 3.12 11.03 7.36
CA ILE A 70 2.80 12.01 8.41
C ILE A 70 2.27 13.31 7.78
N THR A 71 2.83 13.73 6.64
CA THR A 71 2.50 15.02 6.02
C THR A 71 1.22 15.01 5.21
N ILE A 72 0.97 13.93 4.44
CA ILE A 72 -0.21 13.82 3.57
C ILE A 72 -1.54 14.03 4.31
N PRO A 73 -1.76 13.47 5.51
CA PRO A 73 -3.02 13.64 6.21
C PRO A 73 -3.17 14.97 6.96
N LEU A 74 -2.13 15.81 7.04
CA LEU A 74 -2.21 17.09 7.79
C LEU A 74 -3.40 18.00 7.42
N PRO A 75 -3.84 18.09 6.14
CA PRO A 75 -5.02 18.86 5.77
C PRO A 75 -6.31 18.43 6.48
N THR A 76 -6.38 17.25 7.12
CA THR A 76 -7.54 16.86 7.95
C THR A 76 -7.84 17.89 9.04
N PHE A 77 -6.80 18.46 9.65
CA PHE A 77 -6.98 19.41 10.76
C PHE A 77 -7.54 20.76 10.32
N ALA A 78 -7.55 21.05 9.02
CA ALA A 78 -8.20 22.23 8.45
C ALA A 78 -9.70 21.99 8.18
N SER A 79 -10.19 20.75 8.32
CA SER A 79 -11.59 20.41 8.07
C SER A 79 -12.44 20.51 9.34
N ASN A 80 -13.65 21.05 9.20
CA ASN A 80 -14.67 21.01 10.24
C ASN A 80 -15.40 19.66 10.14
N ILE A 81 -15.40 18.88 11.22
CA ILE A 81 -16.06 17.57 11.27
C ILE A 81 -17.34 17.68 12.08
N GLU A 82 -18.48 17.42 11.42
CA GLU A 82 -19.79 17.30 12.08
C GLU A 82 -20.03 15.88 12.62
N HIS A 83 -19.47 14.86 11.95
CA HIS A 83 -19.62 13.45 12.30
C HIS A 83 -18.31 12.69 12.16
N CYS A 84 -18.03 11.76 13.07
CA CYS A 84 -16.82 10.94 13.11
C CYS A 84 -16.78 9.84 12.03
N LEU A 85 -17.07 10.22 10.78
CA LEU A 85 -17.10 9.38 9.60
C LEU A 85 -16.35 10.09 8.48
N LEU A 86 -15.63 9.33 7.65
CA LEU A 86 -14.92 9.88 6.48
C LEU A 86 -15.88 10.63 5.52
N THR A 87 -17.16 10.22 5.49
CA THR A 87 -18.24 10.86 4.73
C THR A 87 -18.60 12.26 5.25
N GLY A 88 -18.28 12.58 6.50
CA GLY A 88 -18.50 13.90 7.10
C GLY A 88 -17.43 14.94 6.78
N LEU A 89 -16.39 14.55 6.03
CA LEU A 89 -15.36 15.47 5.54
C LEU A 89 -15.82 16.17 4.26
N MET A 90 -15.27 17.35 3.99
CA MET A 90 -15.49 18.08 2.73
C MET A 90 -15.11 17.21 1.52
N LEU A 91 -15.89 17.32 0.44
CA LEU A 91 -15.66 16.55 -0.80
C LEU A 91 -14.24 16.70 -1.31
N ASP A 92 -13.69 17.92 -1.28
CA ASP A 92 -12.33 18.19 -1.75
C ASP A 92 -11.29 17.32 -1.04
N TYR A 93 -11.49 17.08 0.26
CA TYR A 93 -10.63 16.20 1.04
C TYR A 93 -10.83 14.71 0.68
N GLN A 94 -12.07 14.29 0.41
CA GLN A 94 -12.36 12.92 -0.03
C GLN A 94 -11.76 12.62 -1.40
N ILE A 95 -11.86 13.55 -2.35
CA ILE A 95 -11.24 13.46 -3.67
C ILE A 95 -9.71 13.45 -3.52
N TYR A 96 -9.16 14.36 -2.71
CA TYR A 96 -7.73 14.40 -2.40
C TYR A 96 -7.21 13.06 -1.88
N THR A 97 -7.88 12.48 -0.87
CA THR A 97 -7.47 11.19 -0.29
C THR A 97 -7.61 10.04 -1.27
N LEU A 98 -8.69 9.99 -2.08
CA LEU A 98 -8.82 9.00 -3.15
C LEU A 98 -7.66 9.08 -4.14
N ILE A 99 -7.30 10.29 -4.60
CA ILE A 99 -6.22 10.48 -5.57
C ILE A 99 -4.88 10.06 -4.97
N ILE A 100 -4.55 10.55 -3.78
CA ILE A 100 -3.24 10.37 -3.16
C ILE A 100 -3.03 8.95 -2.64
N ILE A 101 -4.06 8.31 -2.09
CA ILE A 101 -3.95 6.98 -1.45
C ILE A 101 -4.22 5.86 -2.44
N VAL A 102 -5.06 6.07 -3.45
CA VAL A 102 -5.47 5.01 -4.38
C VAL A 102 -4.91 5.25 -5.77
N VAL A 103 -5.25 6.37 -6.42
CA VAL A 103 -4.98 6.58 -7.85
C VAL A 103 -3.48 6.73 -8.13
N LEU A 104 -2.81 7.65 -7.44
CA LEU A 104 -1.40 7.97 -7.68
C LEU A 104 -0.48 6.77 -7.39
N PRO A 105 -0.63 6.05 -6.27
CA PRO A 105 0.18 4.86 -5.99
C PRO A 105 -0.06 3.72 -6.97
N THR A 106 -1.32 3.52 -7.39
CA THR A 106 -1.67 2.52 -8.39
C THR A 106 -0.99 2.83 -9.73
N PHE A 107 -1.09 4.09 -10.18
CA PHE A 107 -0.46 4.53 -11.41
C PHE A 107 1.08 4.38 -11.35
N PHE A 108 1.68 4.76 -10.23
CA PHE A 108 3.12 4.61 -9.99
C PHE A 108 3.56 3.14 -10.04
N ILE A 109 2.82 2.24 -9.40
CA ILE A 109 3.12 0.80 -9.40
C ILE A 109 2.95 0.20 -10.79
N ILE A 110 1.92 0.60 -11.54
CA ILE A 110 1.74 0.16 -12.93
C ILE A 110 2.92 0.60 -13.79
N ILE A 111 3.35 1.86 -13.68
CA ILE A 111 4.52 2.38 -14.42
C ILE A 111 5.79 1.60 -14.06
N ILE A 112 6.07 1.41 -12.77
CA ILE A 112 7.27 0.67 -12.35
C ILE A 112 7.25 -0.76 -12.87
N ASN A 113 6.10 -1.44 -12.77
CA ASN A 113 5.96 -2.80 -13.27
C ASN A 113 6.12 -2.88 -14.79
N ALA A 114 5.60 -1.90 -15.53
CA ALA A 114 5.78 -1.81 -16.98
C ALA A 114 7.26 -1.61 -17.36
N ILE A 115 7.95 -0.67 -16.71
CA ILE A 115 9.39 -0.45 -16.91
C ILE A 115 10.17 -1.71 -16.56
N PHE A 116 9.86 -2.34 -15.43
CA PHE A 116 10.52 -3.57 -14.99
C PHE A 116 10.32 -4.70 -16.00
N PHE A 117 9.11 -4.86 -16.54
CA PHE A 117 8.77 -5.86 -17.55
C PHE A 117 9.55 -5.63 -18.86
N VAL A 118 9.58 -4.40 -19.35
CA VAL A 118 10.34 -4.04 -20.56
C VAL A 118 11.83 -4.32 -20.35
N ARG A 119 12.40 -3.90 -19.21
CA ARG A 119 13.81 -4.13 -18.88
C ARG A 119 14.14 -5.61 -18.72
N THR A 120 13.25 -6.39 -18.11
CA THR A 120 13.44 -7.84 -18.07
C THR A 120 13.41 -8.40 -19.49
N ILE A 121 12.45 -8.08 -20.36
CA ILE A 121 12.47 -8.57 -21.75
C ILE A 121 13.79 -8.25 -22.46
N GLN A 122 14.28 -7.01 -22.36
CA GLN A 122 15.56 -6.59 -22.95
C GLN A 122 16.72 -7.43 -22.42
N LEU A 123 16.83 -7.60 -21.10
CA LEU A 123 17.86 -8.42 -20.47
C LEU A 123 17.73 -9.92 -20.81
N SER A 124 16.57 -10.43 -21.25
CA SER A 124 16.43 -11.85 -21.67
C SER A 124 16.91 -12.05 -23.08
N ARG A 125 16.64 -11.06 -23.94
CA ARG A 125 17.10 -11.09 -25.33
C ARG A 125 18.61 -10.94 -25.43
N ILE A 126 19.24 -10.21 -24.51
CA ILE A 126 20.70 -9.98 -24.49
C ILE A 126 21.49 -11.19 -23.93
N VAL A 127 20.89 -12.01 -23.03
CA VAL A 127 21.60 -13.10 -22.32
C VAL A 127 21.42 -14.49 -22.98
N GLN A 128 20.77 -14.55 -24.14
CA GLN A 128 20.95 -15.66 -25.08
C GLN A 128 21.82 -15.12 -26.21
N PRO A 129 23.15 -15.35 -26.20
CA PRO A 129 23.75 -16.68 -26.36
C PRO A 129 25.05 -16.92 -25.52
N MET A 130 25.47 -18.19 -25.39
CA MET A 130 26.76 -18.66 -24.83
C MET A 130 26.98 -18.46 -23.30
N GLY A 131 26.58 -19.45 -22.50
CA GLY A 131 27.15 -19.64 -21.16
C GLY A 131 26.56 -18.79 -20.03
N ALA A 132 25.26 -18.47 -20.06
CA ALA A 132 24.61 -17.80 -18.93
C ALA A 132 24.72 -18.65 -17.65
N ASP A 133 25.58 -18.21 -16.73
CA ASP A 133 25.78 -18.83 -15.42
C ASP A 133 24.44 -19.13 -14.75
N PHE A 134 24.26 -20.38 -14.28
CA PHE A 134 23.05 -20.87 -13.62
C PHE A 134 22.59 -19.94 -12.48
N SER A 135 23.55 -19.32 -11.79
CA SER A 135 23.31 -18.35 -10.70
C SER A 135 22.51 -17.11 -11.16
N THR A 136 22.77 -16.62 -12.38
CA THR A 136 22.13 -15.44 -12.96
C THR A 136 20.69 -15.73 -13.37
N ALA A 137 20.44 -16.90 -13.96
CA ALA A 137 19.11 -17.36 -14.35
C ALA A 137 18.21 -17.59 -13.12
N VAL A 138 18.75 -18.20 -12.06
CA VAL A 138 18.02 -18.43 -10.79
C VAL A 138 17.65 -17.11 -10.11
N LYS A 139 18.60 -16.16 -10.02
CA LYS A 139 18.36 -14.83 -9.43
C LYS A 139 17.22 -14.09 -10.16
N ARG A 140 17.22 -14.15 -11.48
CA ARG A 140 16.22 -13.50 -12.32
C ARG A 140 14.82 -14.11 -12.18
N ARG A 141 14.71 -15.43 -12.10
CA ARG A 141 13.43 -16.13 -11.86
C ARG A 141 12.84 -15.73 -10.51
N ARG A 142 13.69 -15.65 -9.48
CA ARG A 142 13.30 -15.18 -8.14
C ARG A 142 12.78 -13.75 -8.17
N ASP A 143 13.45 -12.86 -8.89
CA ASP A 143 13.02 -11.47 -9.01
C ASP A 143 11.65 -11.41 -9.71
N THR A 144 11.45 -12.04 -10.87
CA THR A 144 10.13 -12.05 -11.54
C THR A 144 9.01 -12.59 -10.63
N TYR A 145 9.29 -13.63 -9.84
CA TYR A 145 8.33 -14.17 -8.88
C TYR A 145 7.98 -13.17 -7.77
N LEU A 146 8.98 -12.49 -7.20
CA LEU A 146 8.78 -11.43 -6.19
C LEU A 146 7.94 -10.27 -6.76
N LEU A 147 8.06 -9.98 -8.06
CA LEU A 147 7.28 -8.89 -8.68
C LEU A 147 5.80 -9.25 -8.74
N LYS A 148 5.50 -10.45 -9.23
CA LYS A 148 4.13 -10.96 -9.29
C LYS A 148 3.51 -10.98 -7.89
N TYR A 149 4.28 -11.41 -6.91
CA TYR A 149 3.85 -11.39 -5.51
C TYR A 149 3.51 -9.99 -5.01
N MET A 150 4.40 -9.01 -5.20
CA MET A 150 4.14 -7.62 -4.79
C MET A 150 2.94 -7.00 -5.51
N PHE A 151 2.77 -7.31 -6.79
CA PHE A 151 1.60 -6.87 -7.55
C PHE A 151 0.30 -7.46 -6.99
N ILE A 152 0.29 -8.77 -6.68
CA ILE A 152 -0.87 -9.44 -6.09
C ILE A 152 -1.23 -8.83 -4.73
N MET A 153 -0.23 -8.64 -3.85
CA MET A 153 -0.41 -7.99 -2.55
C MET A 153 -1.00 -6.58 -2.72
N PHE A 154 -0.44 -5.78 -3.62
CA PHE A 154 -0.95 -4.45 -3.89
C PHE A 154 -2.39 -4.46 -4.47
N SER A 155 -2.71 -5.42 -5.34
CA SER A 155 -4.08 -5.55 -5.88
C SER A 155 -5.09 -5.94 -4.80
N ILE A 156 -4.72 -6.83 -3.86
CA ILE A 156 -5.57 -7.20 -2.72
C ILE A 156 -5.76 -5.99 -1.80
N PHE A 157 -4.70 -5.22 -1.57
CA PHE A 157 -4.78 -3.98 -0.81
C PHE A 157 -5.74 -2.97 -1.46
N VAL A 158 -5.52 -2.63 -2.74
CA VAL A 158 -6.35 -1.65 -3.46
C VAL A 158 -7.81 -2.09 -3.52
N SER A 159 -8.09 -3.37 -3.80
CA SER A 159 -9.47 -3.86 -3.86
C SER A 159 -10.19 -3.83 -2.50
N GLY A 160 -9.45 -3.96 -1.40
CA GLY A 160 -10.00 -3.84 -0.05
C GLY A 160 -10.27 -2.39 0.37
N TRP A 161 -9.38 -1.47 0.02
CA TRP A 161 -9.41 -0.09 0.54
C TRP A 161 -10.05 0.93 -0.40
N ALA A 162 -9.92 0.78 -1.72
CA ALA A 162 -10.50 1.70 -2.69
C ALA A 162 -12.03 1.86 -2.57
N PRO A 163 -12.82 0.80 -2.29
CA PRO A 163 -14.27 0.94 -2.16
C PRO A 163 -14.70 1.95 -1.08
N ILE A 164 -13.94 2.10 0.01
CA ILE A 164 -14.25 3.09 1.07
C ILE A 164 -14.21 4.51 0.52
N TYR A 165 -13.15 4.84 -0.21
CA TYR A 165 -12.97 6.17 -0.77
C TYR A 165 -13.97 6.44 -1.90
N ILE A 166 -14.27 5.44 -2.73
CA ILE A 166 -15.27 5.55 -3.80
C ILE A 166 -16.66 5.79 -3.21
N ILE A 167 -17.07 5.02 -2.20
CA ILE A 167 -18.37 5.20 -1.53
C ILE A 167 -18.47 6.56 -0.84
N ALA A 168 -17.38 7.06 -0.25
CA ALA A 168 -17.38 8.39 0.35
C ALA A 168 -17.73 9.47 -0.67
N VAL A 169 -17.10 9.44 -1.85
CA VAL A 169 -17.38 10.38 -2.95
C VAL A 169 -18.82 10.19 -3.48
N ILE A 170 -19.28 8.96 -3.68
CA ILE A 170 -20.64 8.70 -4.20
C ILE A 170 -21.72 9.18 -3.21
N ASN A 171 -21.56 8.90 -1.91
CA ASN A 171 -22.50 9.37 -0.88
C ASN A 171 -22.62 10.89 -0.88
N TRP A 172 -21.52 11.62 -1.12
CA TRP A 172 -21.56 13.08 -1.20
C TRP A 172 -22.37 13.59 -2.39
N THR A 173 -22.38 12.88 -3.53
CA THR A 173 -23.16 13.27 -4.72
C THR A 173 -24.69 13.14 -4.55
N GLY A 174 -25.18 12.83 -3.34
CA GLY A 174 -26.61 12.69 -3.04
C GLY A 174 -27.20 11.35 -3.46
N SER A 175 -26.38 10.41 -3.92
CA SER A 175 -26.80 9.05 -4.25
C SER A 175 -27.00 8.25 -2.95
N ALA A 176 -28.24 7.80 -2.70
CA ALA A 176 -28.55 6.97 -1.54
C ALA A 176 -27.95 5.57 -1.70
N ILE A 177 -26.81 5.31 -1.05
CA ILE A 177 -26.21 3.97 -1.02
C ILE A 177 -26.86 3.16 0.12
N PRO A 178 -27.34 1.94 -0.15
CA PRO A 178 -27.88 1.06 0.89
C PRO A 178 -26.90 0.84 2.05
N HIS A 179 -27.39 0.91 3.28
CA HIS A 179 -26.58 0.68 4.49
C HIS A 179 -25.86 -0.69 4.49
N THR A 180 -26.45 -1.71 3.85
CA THR A 180 -25.81 -3.03 3.70
C THR A 180 -24.51 -2.93 2.90
N ILE A 181 -24.49 -2.16 1.80
CA ILE A 181 -23.29 -1.96 0.98
C ILE A 181 -22.22 -1.22 1.78
N GLN A 182 -22.61 -0.19 2.54
CA GLN A 182 -21.70 0.55 3.41
C GLN A 182 -21.04 -0.37 4.44
N ARG A 183 -21.79 -1.28 5.08
CA ARG A 183 -21.26 -2.26 6.04
C ARG A 183 -20.32 -3.29 5.41
N ILE A 184 -20.60 -3.74 4.20
CA ILE A 184 -19.70 -4.67 3.49
C ILE A 184 -18.37 -3.97 3.18
N VAL A 185 -18.43 -2.71 2.74
CA VAL A 185 -17.25 -1.91 2.42
C VAL A 185 -16.40 -1.56 3.63
N THR A 186 -16.96 -1.45 4.83
CA THR A 186 -16.15 -1.25 6.05
C THR A 186 -15.40 -2.52 6.50
N ILE A 187 -15.83 -3.72 6.08
CA ILE A 187 -15.17 -5.00 6.43
C ILE A 187 -14.05 -5.36 5.44
N LEU A 188 -14.18 -4.93 4.18
CA LEU A 188 -13.23 -5.20 3.09
C LEU A 188 -11.75 -4.89 3.43
N PRO A 189 -11.39 -3.78 4.11
CA PRO A 189 -10.01 -3.51 4.52
C PRO A 189 -9.42 -4.59 5.44
N ILE A 190 -10.21 -5.10 6.37
CA ILE A 190 -9.77 -6.11 7.34
C ILE A 190 -9.49 -7.42 6.61
N LEU A 191 -10.37 -7.81 5.69
CA LEU A 191 -10.18 -9.00 4.85
C LEU A 191 -8.96 -8.87 3.93
N SER A 192 -8.73 -7.67 3.41
CA SER A 192 -7.55 -7.36 2.59
C SER A 192 -6.24 -7.48 3.37
N LEU A 193 -6.17 -6.89 4.58
CA LEU A 193 -5.02 -7.04 5.48
C LEU A 193 -4.79 -8.50 5.88
N LEU A 194 -5.85 -9.26 6.14
CA LEU A 194 -5.75 -10.69 6.41
C LEU A 194 -5.18 -11.44 5.20
N GLY A 195 -5.67 -11.13 4.00
CA GLY A 195 -5.15 -11.69 2.75
C GLY A 195 -3.66 -11.42 2.57
N ASP A 196 -3.22 -10.19 2.86
CA ASP A 196 -1.81 -9.79 2.81
C ASP A 196 -0.97 -10.55 3.85
N MET A 197 -1.44 -10.70 5.08
CA MET A 197 -0.74 -11.48 6.12
C MET A 197 -0.61 -12.94 5.74
N VAL A 198 -1.69 -13.56 5.25
CA VAL A 198 -1.70 -14.96 4.81
C VAL A 198 -0.73 -15.15 3.65
N ASN A 199 -0.74 -14.24 2.68
CA ASN A 199 0.20 -14.25 1.55
C ASN A 199 1.65 -14.11 2.03
N LEU A 200 1.94 -13.20 2.96
CA LEU A 200 3.28 -13.04 3.55
C LEU A 200 3.76 -14.32 4.23
N PHE A 201 2.89 -14.97 4.99
CA PHE A 201 3.20 -16.23 5.67
C PHE A 201 3.53 -17.36 4.67
N PHE A 202 2.71 -17.55 3.63
CA PHE A 202 2.95 -18.60 2.65
C PHE A 202 4.21 -18.36 1.81
N TYR A 203 4.50 -17.12 1.45
CA TYR A 203 5.63 -16.79 0.57
C TYR A 203 6.97 -16.74 1.30
N ASN A 204 7.00 -16.45 2.60
CA ASN A 204 8.26 -16.38 3.35
C ASN A 204 8.66 -17.73 3.96
N GLN A 205 9.32 -18.57 3.17
CA GLN A 205 9.85 -19.87 3.64
C GLN A 205 10.78 -19.74 4.85
N LYS A 206 11.59 -18.67 4.94
CA LYS A 206 12.49 -18.47 6.08
C LYS A 206 11.73 -18.17 7.36
N LEU A 207 10.69 -17.34 7.27
CA LEU A 207 9.81 -17.05 8.39
C LEU A 207 9.10 -18.31 8.89
N ARG A 208 8.56 -19.12 7.97
CA ARG A 208 7.94 -20.41 8.33
C ARG A 208 8.92 -21.33 9.03
N LYS A 209 10.12 -21.51 8.46
CA LYS A 209 11.17 -22.33 9.09
C LYS A 209 11.54 -21.83 10.49
N TYR A 210 11.65 -20.52 10.68
CA TYR A 210 11.97 -19.93 11.99
C TYR A 210 10.84 -20.12 13.02
N LEU A 211 9.58 -19.96 12.60
CA LEU A 211 8.42 -20.15 13.47
C LEU A 211 8.26 -21.62 13.87
N PHE A 212 8.36 -22.53 12.90
CA PHE A 212 8.24 -23.98 13.13
C PHE A 212 9.50 -24.62 13.74
N SER A 213 10.65 -23.94 13.77
CA SER A 213 11.84 -24.42 14.50
C SER A 213 11.81 -24.08 15.99
N LYS A 214 10.87 -23.25 16.44
CA LYS A 214 10.71 -22.79 17.83
C LYS A 214 9.46 -23.34 18.51
N ILE A 215 8.65 -24.09 17.78
CA ILE A 215 7.50 -24.88 18.28
C ILE A 215 7.99 -26.33 18.35
#